data_AF-A0A2V5NDT7-F1
#
_entry.id   AF-A0A2V5NDT7-F1
#
_cell.length_a   1.000
_cell.length_b   1.000
_cell.length_c   1.000
_cell.angle_alpha   90.00
_cell.angle_beta   90.00
_cell.angle_gamma   90.00
#
_symmetry.space_group_name_H-M   'P 1'
#
loop_
_entity.id
_entity.type
_entity.pdbx_description
1 polymer ?
#
loop_
_entity_poly.entity_id
_entity_poly.type
_entity_poly.pdbx_seq_one_letter_code
_entity_poly.pdbx_strand_id
1 'polypeptide(L)'
;MLFGPKPKSNQSIMKRISILIPAVAILAIGVSVRADLSVPDVSQLAVTKQRVGLTDVKIAYHRPLVNGRKIWGALVPLGEVWRAGAHMIPTADTWTVIFSKMATAWGSYTYSQAEDALRVTVKPRPNEMEEALEYEFEDLKPESATVTLKWEKLAVPFKIAISDDATVANIRGQMRGIGQFQWQPPNQAAQFCLTKKINLDEALKWVNLSIQNEERFENLTTKSELLKAMNKPDEAKKAWEQAIAKTTPIGLYSYGRRLQTEKRDADAMEIFKDVAKRYPETPFGHLANARIKSAAGDFAGAAEDAKKAQAVAISDAQKTSIKALIDRLQAKQDINK
;
A
#
# COMPACT_ATOMS: atom_id res chain seq x y z
N MET A 1 -53.59 -47.66 -68.41
CA MET A 1 -55.06 -47.73 -68.58
C MET A 1 -55.66 -46.58 -67.80
N LEU A 2 -56.17 -45.57 -68.52
CA LEU A 2 -57.60 -45.28 -68.73
C LEU A 2 -58.14 -44.36 -67.62
N PHE A 3 -58.13 -43.05 -67.83
CA PHE A 3 -59.22 -42.22 -68.41
C PHE A 3 -60.39 -41.98 -67.45
N GLY A 4 -60.66 -40.69 -67.16
CA GLY A 4 -61.94 -40.19 -66.65
C GLY A 4 -61.91 -38.66 -66.48
N PRO A 5 -62.98 -37.91 -66.83
CA PRO A 5 -62.84 -36.73 -67.70
C PRO A 5 -63.26 -35.37 -67.08
N LYS A 6 -62.87 -34.29 -67.77
CA LYS A 6 -63.44 -32.92 -67.73
C LYS A 6 -64.79 -32.87 -68.51
N PRO A 7 -65.55 -31.75 -68.65
CA PRO A 7 -65.45 -30.38 -68.08
C PRO A 7 -66.81 -29.77 -67.63
N LYS A 8 -66.83 -28.53 -67.11
CA LYS A 8 -67.53 -27.40 -67.75
C LYS A 8 -67.23 -26.06 -67.08
N SER A 9 -67.16 -25.05 -67.94
CA SER A 9 -66.76 -23.67 -67.76
C SER A 9 -67.86 -22.77 -67.18
N ASN A 10 -67.48 -21.74 -66.43
CA ASN A 10 -68.10 -20.43 -66.57
C ASN A 10 -67.07 -19.31 -66.33
N GLN A 11 -66.86 -18.49 -67.35
CA GLN A 11 -65.98 -17.33 -67.36
C GLN A 11 -66.76 -16.06 -67.02
N SER A 12 -65.98 -14.99 -66.81
CA SER A 12 -66.33 -13.55 -66.82
C SER A 12 -66.63 -13.00 -65.41
N ILE A 13 -66.09 -11.86 -64.94
CA ILE A 13 -65.56 -10.65 -65.60
C ILE A 13 -64.49 -10.01 -64.70
N MET A 14 -63.40 -9.52 -65.31
CA MET A 14 -62.35 -8.69 -64.69
C MET A 14 -62.92 -7.36 -64.15
N LYS A 15 -62.55 -6.97 -62.91
CA LYS A 15 -62.59 -5.57 -62.48
C LYS A 15 -61.24 -5.12 -61.92
N ARG A 16 -60.79 -4.03 -62.55
CA ARG A 16 -59.58 -3.21 -62.47
C ARG A 16 -58.96 -3.00 -61.08
N ILE A 17 -57.63 -2.98 -61.12
CA ILE A 17 -56.66 -2.55 -60.11
C ILE A 17 -56.99 -1.13 -59.61
N SER A 18 -57.00 -0.95 -58.30
CA SER A 18 -56.82 0.35 -57.63
C SER A 18 -55.93 0.10 -56.42
N ILE A 19 -54.71 0.63 -56.49
CA ILE A 19 -53.71 0.59 -55.42
C ILE A 19 -54.20 1.50 -54.30
N LEU A 20 -54.64 0.89 -53.19
CA LEU A 20 -55.00 1.59 -51.96
C LEU A 20 -53.79 1.51 -51.02
N ILE A 21 -53.18 2.66 -50.71
CA ILE A 21 -52.18 2.77 -49.64
C ILE A 21 -52.93 2.60 -48.32
N PRO A 22 -52.65 1.58 -47.48
CA PRO A 22 -53.27 1.52 -46.17
C PRO A 22 -52.63 2.59 -45.29
N ALA A 23 -53.42 3.60 -44.92
CA ALA A 23 -53.10 4.51 -43.83
C ALA A 23 -52.96 3.69 -42.55
N VAL A 24 -51.71 3.51 -42.09
CA VAL A 24 -51.41 2.92 -40.79
C VAL A 24 -51.86 3.92 -39.73
N ALA A 25 -53.02 3.66 -39.12
CA ALA A 25 -53.44 4.33 -37.90
C ALA A 25 -52.50 3.89 -36.77
N ILE A 26 -51.52 4.72 -36.46
CA ILE A 26 -50.66 4.55 -35.28
C ILE A 26 -51.53 4.81 -34.05
N LEU A 27 -52.00 3.72 -33.43
CA LEU A 27 -52.60 3.77 -32.10
C LEU A 27 -51.46 4.05 -31.11
N ALA A 28 -51.26 5.32 -30.75
CA ALA A 28 -50.34 5.70 -29.71
C ALA A 28 -50.89 5.19 -28.36
N ILE A 29 -50.44 4.01 -27.94
CA ILE A 29 -50.57 3.59 -26.54
C ILE A 29 -49.64 4.51 -25.75
N GLY A 30 -50.20 5.54 -25.13
CA GLY A 30 -49.50 6.35 -24.15
C GLY A 30 -49.14 5.45 -22.97
N VAL A 31 -47.92 4.92 -22.95
CA VAL A 31 -47.33 4.41 -21.72
C VAL A 31 -47.07 5.64 -20.86
N SER A 32 -47.97 5.91 -19.91
CA SER A 32 -47.66 6.82 -18.82
C SER A 32 -46.54 6.18 -18.00
N VAL A 33 -45.29 6.55 -18.31
CA VAL A 33 -44.18 6.35 -17.37
C VAL A 33 -44.53 7.21 -16.16
N ARG A 34 -44.97 6.58 -15.06
CA ARG A 34 -44.96 7.25 -13.77
C ARG A 34 -43.50 7.48 -13.42
N ALA A 35 -43.05 8.73 -13.55
CA ALA A 35 -41.84 9.18 -12.88
C ALA A 35 -42.20 9.34 -11.39
N ASP A 36 -42.24 8.23 -10.66
CA ASP A 36 -42.30 8.29 -9.22
C ASP A 36 -41.00 8.98 -8.75
N LEU A 37 -41.14 10.06 -7.97
CA LEU A 37 -40.00 10.72 -7.32
C LEU A 37 -39.26 9.69 -6.47
N SER A 38 -37.96 9.51 -6.69
CA SER A 38 -37.16 8.71 -5.75
C SER A 38 -37.07 9.46 -4.43
N VAL A 39 -37.84 9.02 -3.45
CA VAL A 39 -37.73 9.55 -2.08
C VAL A 39 -36.41 9.08 -1.47
N PRO A 40 -35.70 9.94 -0.71
CA PRO A 40 -34.45 9.55 -0.09
C PRO A 40 -34.66 8.39 0.89
N ASP A 41 -33.77 7.40 0.85
CA ASP A 41 -33.75 6.31 1.84
C ASP A 41 -33.69 6.87 3.27
N VAL A 42 -34.43 6.23 4.19
CA VAL A 42 -34.43 6.58 5.63
C VAL A 42 -33.02 6.49 6.25
N SER A 43 -32.15 5.68 5.65
CA SER A 43 -30.73 5.58 6.03
C SER A 43 -29.86 5.67 4.78
N GLN A 44 -29.31 6.86 4.54
CA GLN A 44 -28.46 7.12 3.37
C GLN A 44 -27.19 6.26 3.37
N LEU A 45 -26.76 5.84 2.18
CA LEU A 45 -25.48 5.19 1.99
C LEU A 45 -24.35 6.21 2.15
N ALA A 46 -23.35 5.87 2.95
CA ALA A 46 -22.11 6.61 3.05
C ALA A 46 -20.92 5.69 2.79
N VAL A 47 -19.85 6.31 2.31
CA VAL A 47 -18.58 5.65 2.06
C VAL A 47 -17.50 6.50 2.70
N THR A 48 -16.75 5.91 3.62
CA THR A 48 -15.47 6.47 4.05
C THR A 48 -14.34 5.64 3.46
N LYS A 49 -13.28 6.30 3.01
CA LYS A 49 -12.14 5.67 2.35
C LYS A 49 -10.86 6.30 2.87
N GLN A 50 -9.92 5.47 3.27
CA GLN A 50 -8.60 5.89 3.72
C GLN A 50 -7.54 5.01 3.09
N ARG A 51 -6.46 5.62 2.62
CA ARG A 51 -5.27 4.89 2.23
C ARG A 51 -4.40 4.63 3.45
N VAL A 52 -4.07 3.36 3.68
CA VAL A 52 -3.13 2.91 4.72
C VAL A 52 -2.04 2.12 4.01
N GLY A 53 -0.79 2.56 4.14
CA GLY A 53 0.30 2.06 3.29
C GLY A 53 -0.02 2.22 1.80
N LEU A 54 -0.01 1.11 1.07
CA LEU A 54 -0.39 1.05 -0.35
C LEU A 54 -1.84 0.59 -0.59
N THR A 55 -2.61 0.33 0.48
CA THR A 55 -3.94 -0.27 0.39
C THR A 55 -5.03 0.75 0.66
N ASP A 56 -6.05 0.77 -0.19
CA ASP A 56 -7.28 1.52 0.04
C ASP A 56 -8.22 0.71 0.93
N VAL A 57 -8.47 1.21 2.13
CA VAL A 57 -9.48 0.68 3.04
C VAL A 57 -10.76 1.48 2.83
N LYS A 58 -11.80 0.81 2.36
CA LYS A 58 -13.11 1.40 2.08
C LYS A 58 -14.15 0.79 3.02
N ILE A 59 -14.90 1.63 3.71
CA ILE A 59 -16.06 1.24 4.52
C ILE A 59 -17.27 1.86 3.86
N ALA A 60 -18.12 1.01 3.27
CA ALA A 60 -19.44 1.40 2.78
C ALA A 60 -20.47 0.97 3.82
N TYR A 61 -21.32 1.91 4.25
CA TYR A 61 -22.26 1.69 5.34
C TYR A 61 -23.48 2.59 5.22
N HIS A 62 -24.59 2.17 5.82
CA HIS A 62 -25.78 2.99 5.95
C HIS A 62 -25.74 3.76 7.28
N ARG A 63 -26.14 5.04 7.24
CA ARG A 63 -26.12 6.00 8.37
C ARG A 63 -27.49 6.17 9.03
N PRO A 64 -27.96 5.23 9.88
CA PRO A 64 -29.20 5.41 10.62
C PRO A 64 -29.06 6.54 11.63
N LEU A 65 -30.15 7.27 11.84
CA LEU A 65 -30.24 8.33 12.83
C LEU A 65 -30.68 7.77 14.20
N VAL A 66 -30.34 8.41 15.30
CA VAL A 66 -30.87 8.05 16.62
C VAL A 66 -32.39 8.30 16.63
N ASN A 67 -32.81 9.48 16.17
CA ASN A 67 -34.18 9.91 16.01
C ASN A 67 -35.05 9.67 17.26
N GLY A 68 -34.49 9.98 18.45
CA GLY A 68 -35.16 9.83 19.74
C GLY A 68 -35.39 8.38 20.21
N ARG A 69 -34.89 7.38 19.48
CA ARG A 69 -35.05 5.95 19.83
C ARG A 69 -34.00 5.49 20.82
N LYS A 70 -34.35 4.50 21.64
CA LYS A 70 -33.36 3.75 22.42
C LYS A 70 -32.57 2.86 21.46
N ILE A 71 -31.26 3.10 21.38
CA ILE A 71 -30.38 2.37 20.45
C ILE A 71 -29.92 1.06 21.08
N TRP A 72 -29.15 1.13 22.17
CA TRP A 72 -28.55 -0.05 22.80
C TRP A 72 -29.54 -0.83 23.67
N GLY A 73 -29.59 -2.15 23.49
CA GLY A 73 -30.54 -3.04 24.15
C GLY A 73 -31.97 -2.96 23.61
N ALA A 74 -32.19 -2.30 22.47
CA ALA A 74 -33.48 -2.24 21.79
C ALA A 74 -33.31 -2.36 20.27
N LEU A 75 -32.93 -1.29 19.57
CA LEU A 75 -32.62 -1.37 18.13
C LEU A 75 -31.40 -2.25 17.86
N VAL A 76 -30.46 -2.22 18.81
CA VAL A 76 -29.26 -3.04 18.86
C VAL A 76 -29.41 -4.06 19.99
N PRO A 77 -29.69 -5.33 19.70
CA PRO A 77 -29.76 -6.36 20.73
C PRO A 77 -28.37 -6.59 21.34
N LEU A 78 -28.31 -6.75 22.66
CA LEU A 78 -27.07 -7.10 23.36
C LEU A 78 -26.86 -8.62 23.33
N GLY A 79 -25.61 -9.06 23.15
CA GLY A 79 -25.24 -10.48 23.09
C GLY A 79 -25.56 -11.18 21.77
N GLU A 80 -26.15 -10.47 20.81
CA GLU A 80 -26.53 -11.02 19.51
C GLU A 80 -25.76 -10.35 18.36
N VAL A 81 -25.64 -11.08 17.25
CA VAL A 81 -25.00 -10.60 16.02
C VAL A 81 -25.92 -9.59 15.32
N TRP A 82 -25.45 -8.35 15.15
CA TRP A 82 -26.22 -7.29 14.52
C TRP A 82 -25.39 -6.56 13.44
N ARG A 83 -26.04 -6.27 12.28
CA ARG A 83 -25.53 -5.71 11.01
C ARG A 83 -24.80 -6.63 10.03
N ALA A 84 -24.83 -6.26 8.74
CA ALA A 84 -24.21 -6.98 7.62
C ALA A 84 -22.75 -6.54 7.37
N GLY A 85 -21.90 -7.50 6.98
CA GLY A 85 -20.52 -7.27 6.54
C GLY A 85 -19.52 -7.14 7.69
N ALA A 86 -19.73 -6.15 8.56
CA ALA A 86 -19.07 -6.02 9.86
C ALA A 86 -20.09 -6.32 10.96
N HIS A 87 -20.25 -7.60 11.29
CA HIS A 87 -21.19 -7.98 12.33
C HIS A 87 -20.65 -7.58 13.70
N MET A 88 -21.51 -7.14 14.59
CA MET A 88 -21.11 -6.79 15.95
C MET A 88 -21.93 -7.56 16.96
N ILE A 89 -21.28 -8.06 18.01
CA ILE A 89 -21.92 -8.65 19.19
C ILE A 89 -21.63 -7.71 20.37
N PRO A 90 -22.54 -6.77 20.68
CA PRO A 90 -22.33 -5.83 21.77
C PRO A 90 -22.63 -6.47 23.12
N THR A 91 -21.75 -6.31 24.09
CA THR A 91 -22.05 -6.55 25.51
C THR A 91 -21.91 -5.25 26.30
N ALA A 92 -22.15 -5.30 27.61
CA ALA A 92 -22.00 -4.12 28.47
C ALA A 92 -20.55 -3.59 28.50
N ASP A 93 -19.55 -4.48 28.46
CA ASP A 93 -18.14 -4.11 28.65
C ASP A 93 -17.29 -4.24 27.39
N THR A 94 -17.58 -5.23 26.55
CA THR A 94 -16.79 -5.54 25.34
C THR A 94 -17.68 -5.90 24.17
N TRP A 95 -17.20 -5.62 22.97
CA TRP A 95 -17.90 -5.91 21.73
C TRP A 95 -17.07 -6.84 20.88
N THR A 96 -17.70 -7.82 20.25
CA THR A 96 -17.04 -8.61 19.20
C THR A 96 -17.36 -8.01 17.85
N VAL A 97 -16.36 -7.48 17.14
CA VAL A 97 -16.46 -7.06 15.74
C VAL A 97 -16.04 -8.23 14.86
N ILE A 98 -16.86 -8.57 13.88
CA ILE A 98 -16.72 -9.74 13.03
C ILE A 98 -16.69 -9.28 11.58
N PHE A 99 -15.63 -9.64 10.86
CA PHE A 99 -15.50 -9.38 9.44
C PHE A 99 -15.86 -10.66 8.69
N SER A 100 -16.93 -10.61 7.90
CA SER A 100 -17.36 -11.76 7.10
C SER A 100 -16.73 -11.74 5.70
N LYS A 101 -16.47 -12.91 5.14
CA LYS A 101 -16.13 -13.09 3.71
C LYS A 101 -17.32 -12.76 2.79
N MET A 102 -18.54 -12.79 3.31
CA MET A 102 -19.78 -12.47 2.60
C MET A 102 -20.16 -10.99 2.74
N ALA A 103 -19.45 -10.13 2.00
CA ALA A 103 -19.64 -8.67 2.06
C ALA A 103 -20.96 -8.17 1.45
N THR A 104 -21.72 -9.03 0.76
CA THR A 104 -22.98 -8.69 0.08
C THR A 104 -24.23 -9.13 0.83
N ALA A 105 -24.10 -9.83 1.97
CA ALA A 105 -25.25 -10.22 2.78
C ALA A 105 -25.96 -8.98 3.34
N TRP A 106 -27.29 -9.03 3.46
CA TRP A 106 -28.09 -7.95 4.05
C TRP A 106 -28.49 -8.32 5.48
N GLY A 107 -28.12 -7.49 6.45
CA GLY A 107 -28.26 -7.80 7.88
C GLY A 107 -27.46 -9.04 8.33
N SER A 108 -27.85 -9.63 9.45
CA SER A 108 -27.21 -10.84 10.02
C SER A 108 -28.10 -12.08 9.96
N TYR A 109 -29.21 -12.03 9.22
CA TYR A 109 -30.22 -13.10 9.20
C TYR A 109 -29.71 -14.44 8.68
N THR A 110 -28.76 -14.40 7.74
CA THR A 110 -28.10 -15.59 7.17
C THR A 110 -26.65 -15.71 7.64
N TYR A 111 -26.30 -15.08 8.76
CA TYR A 111 -24.94 -15.09 9.27
C TYR A 111 -24.47 -16.52 9.57
N SER A 112 -23.26 -16.86 9.09
CA SER A 112 -22.58 -18.10 9.39
C SER A 112 -21.19 -17.82 9.93
N GLN A 113 -20.88 -18.32 11.13
CA GLN A 113 -19.55 -18.17 11.72
C GLN A 113 -18.44 -18.83 10.88
N ALA A 114 -18.76 -19.83 10.06
CA ALA A 114 -17.79 -20.46 9.15
C ALA A 114 -17.29 -19.49 8.05
N GLU A 115 -18.02 -18.40 7.81
CA GLU A 115 -17.70 -17.37 6.83
C GLU A 115 -16.90 -16.22 7.44
N ASP A 116 -16.63 -16.26 8.75
CA ASP A 116 -15.82 -15.25 9.41
C ASP A 116 -14.42 -15.23 8.80
N ALA A 117 -14.01 -14.07 8.30
CA ALA A 117 -12.64 -13.76 7.96
C ALA A 117 -11.84 -13.40 9.23
N LEU A 118 -12.49 -12.74 10.19
CA LEU A 118 -11.86 -12.29 11.44
C LEU A 118 -12.91 -12.01 12.52
N ARG A 119 -12.59 -12.31 13.78
CA ARG A 119 -13.34 -11.88 14.97
C ARG A 119 -12.40 -11.15 15.93
N VAL A 120 -12.79 -9.96 16.36
CA VAL A 120 -11.97 -9.11 17.24
C VAL A 120 -12.82 -8.65 18.41
N THR A 121 -12.29 -8.82 19.62
CA THR A 121 -12.91 -8.22 20.82
C THR A 121 -12.35 -6.84 21.02
N VAL A 122 -13.22 -5.85 21.16
CA VAL A 122 -12.87 -4.44 21.37
C VAL A 122 -13.62 -3.88 22.57
N LYS A 123 -13.10 -2.80 23.14
CA LYS A 123 -13.71 -2.11 24.26
C LYS A 123 -14.32 -0.80 23.77
N PRO A 124 -15.66 -0.64 23.80
CA PRO A 124 -16.30 0.64 23.54
C PRO A 124 -15.83 1.69 24.54
N ARG A 125 -15.90 2.95 24.12
CA ARG A 125 -15.65 4.12 24.97
C ARG A 125 -16.80 5.11 24.84
N PRO A 126 -17.06 5.94 25.87
CA PRO A 126 -17.98 7.06 25.74
C PRO A 126 -17.58 7.97 24.58
N ASN A 127 -18.58 8.53 23.91
CA ASN A 127 -18.46 9.51 22.85
C ASN A 127 -19.42 10.68 23.10
N GLU A 128 -19.14 11.83 22.48
CA GLU A 128 -20.16 12.86 22.33
C GLU A 128 -21.35 12.33 21.51
N MET A 129 -22.51 12.97 21.66
CA MET A 129 -23.74 12.52 21.03
C MET A 129 -23.62 12.63 19.50
N GLU A 130 -23.64 11.49 18.81
CA GLU A 130 -23.71 11.42 17.35
C GLU A 130 -25.11 11.01 16.88
N GLU A 131 -25.79 11.92 16.21
CA GLU A 131 -27.14 11.67 15.70
C GLU A 131 -27.14 10.62 14.60
N ALA A 132 -26.18 10.68 13.66
CA ALA A 132 -26.01 9.69 12.62
C ALA A 132 -24.88 8.71 12.98
N LEU A 133 -25.03 7.43 12.65
CA LEU A 133 -23.89 6.51 12.76
C LEU A 133 -22.81 6.93 11.76
N GLU A 134 -21.56 6.95 12.22
CA GLU A 134 -20.39 7.32 11.43
C GLU A 134 -19.23 6.35 11.61
N TYR A 135 -18.36 6.27 10.61
CA TYR A 135 -17.06 5.62 10.70
C TYR A 135 -15.97 6.61 10.35
N GLU A 136 -14.95 6.66 11.20
CA GLU A 136 -13.78 7.51 11.00
C GLU A 136 -12.48 6.71 11.10
N PHE A 137 -11.44 7.22 10.45
CA PHE A 137 -10.08 6.70 10.58
C PHE A 137 -9.29 7.62 11.51
N GLU A 138 -8.84 7.06 12.62
CA GLU A 138 -8.03 7.70 13.65
C GLU A 138 -6.64 7.02 13.70
N ASP A 139 -5.67 7.64 14.39
CA ASP A 139 -4.33 7.06 14.63
C ASP A 139 -3.61 6.50 13.39
N LEU A 140 -3.59 7.27 12.30
CA LEU A 140 -2.93 6.86 11.05
C LEU A 140 -1.43 6.60 11.25
N LYS A 141 -1.01 5.39 10.93
CA LYS A 141 0.38 4.93 10.93
C LYS A 141 0.74 4.38 9.55
N PRO A 142 2.03 4.19 9.23
CA PRO A 142 2.45 3.72 7.90
C PRO A 142 1.76 2.44 7.42
N GLU A 143 1.48 1.49 8.32
CA GLU A 143 0.89 0.18 7.98
C GLU A 143 -0.39 -0.14 8.76
N SER A 144 -0.93 0.81 9.53
CA SER A 144 -2.12 0.57 10.35
C SER A 144 -2.92 1.84 10.60
N ALA A 145 -4.20 1.68 10.92
CA ALA A 145 -5.07 2.76 11.38
C ALA A 145 -6.03 2.23 12.44
N THR A 146 -6.64 3.12 13.21
CA THR A 146 -7.80 2.79 14.04
C THR A 146 -9.05 3.19 13.26
N VAL A 147 -9.98 2.26 13.07
CA VAL A 147 -11.33 2.58 12.58
C VAL A 147 -12.23 2.69 13.79
N THR A 148 -12.96 3.80 13.90
CA THR A 148 -13.87 4.04 15.01
C THR A 148 -15.29 4.19 14.47
N LEU A 149 -16.18 3.28 14.86
CA LEU A 149 -17.62 3.49 14.73
C LEU A 149 -18.05 4.47 15.82
N LYS A 150 -18.77 5.54 15.47
CA LYS A 150 -19.38 6.47 16.42
C LYS A 150 -20.88 6.52 16.20
N TRP A 151 -21.67 6.32 17.25
CA TRP A 151 -23.12 6.48 17.19
C TRP A 151 -23.72 6.71 18.57
N GLU A 152 -24.66 7.64 18.66
CA GLU A 152 -25.22 8.10 19.93
C GLU A 152 -24.06 8.47 20.88
N LYS A 153 -23.98 7.91 22.09
CA LYS A 153 -22.92 8.26 23.06
C LYS A 153 -21.80 7.22 23.13
N LEU A 154 -21.66 6.37 22.12
CA LEU A 154 -20.65 5.32 22.07
C LEU A 154 -19.73 5.44 20.86
N ALA A 155 -18.46 5.19 21.11
CA ALA A 155 -17.44 4.97 20.10
C ALA A 155 -16.84 3.57 20.25
N VAL A 156 -16.68 2.85 19.15
CA VAL A 156 -16.19 1.47 19.11
C VAL A 156 -14.94 1.43 18.22
N PRO A 157 -13.74 1.59 18.79
CA PRO A 157 -12.50 1.58 18.04
C PRO A 157 -12.01 0.15 17.79
N PHE A 158 -11.57 -0.13 16.56
CA PHE A 158 -10.85 -1.35 16.22
C PHE A 158 -9.67 -1.04 15.30
N LYS A 159 -8.53 -1.68 15.56
CA LYS A 159 -7.32 -1.46 14.78
C LYS A 159 -7.35 -2.32 13.52
N ILE A 160 -7.03 -1.71 12.38
CA ILE A 160 -6.71 -2.39 11.13
C ILE A 160 -5.22 -2.28 10.86
N ALA A 161 -4.63 -3.34 10.31
CA ALA A 161 -3.26 -3.35 9.84
C ALA A 161 -3.20 -3.99 8.46
N ILE A 162 -2.35 -3.44 7.59
CA ILE A 162 -2.13 -3.99 6.25
C ILE A 162 -1.09 -5.09 6.37
N SER A 163 -1.43 -6.29 5.92
CA SER A 163 -0.48 -7.39 5.90
C SER A 163 0.61 -7.17 4.85
N ASP A 164 1.76 -7.79 5.06
CA ASP A 164 2.83 -7.74 4.06
C ASP A 164 2.36 -8.37 2.74
N ASP A 165 1.58 -9.46 2.78
CA ASP A 165 1.01 -10.09 1.57
C ASP A 165 0.07 -9.16 0.79
N ALA A 166 -0.78 -8.39 1.49
CA ALA A 166 -1.64 -7.39 0.84
C ALA A 166 -0.80 -6.28 0.20
N THR A 167 0.30 -5.88 0.86
CA THR A 167 1.24 -4.90 0.31
C THR A 167 1.93 -5.43 -0.95
N VAL A 168 2.42 -6.67 -0.93
CA VAL A 168 3.03 -7.33 -2.10
C VAL A 168 2.01 -7.48 -3.24
N ALA A 169 0.76 -7.82 -2.94
CA ALA A 169 -0.30 -7.89 -3.95
C ALA A 169 -0.55 -6.52 -4.63
N ASN A 170 -0.56 -5.42 -3.85
CA ASN A 170 -0.66 -4.07 -4.39
C ASN A 170 0.55 -3.72 -5.25
N ILE A 171 1.77 -4.04 -4.81
CA ILE A 171 3.01 -3.85 -5.58
C ILE A 171 2.90 -4.59 -6.93
N ARG A 172 2.50 -5.87 -6.95
CA ARG A 172 2.26 -6.64 -8.18
C ARG A 172 1.25 -5.96 -9.10
N GLY A 173 0.19 -5.39 -8.54
CA GLY A 173 -0.80 -4.61 -9.28
C GLY A 173 -0.19 -3.36 -9.94
N GLN A 174 0.60 -2.60 -9.19
CA GLN A 174 1.31 -1.41 -9.70
C GLN A 174 2.34 -1.75 -10.78
N MET A 175 2.99 -2.91 -10.68
CA MET A 175 3.93 -3.43 -11.69
C MET A 175 3.25 -3.82 -13.02
N ARG A 176 1.92 -3.76 -13.13
CA ARG A 176 1.21 -3.89 -14.42
C ARG A 176 1.13 -2.57 -15.20
N GLY A 177 1.41 -1.44 -14.54
CA GLY A 177 1.39 -0.12 -15.14
C GLY A 177 2.75 0.36 -15.64
N ILE A 178 2.86 1.67 -15.90
CA ILE A 178 4.07 2.31 -16.42
C ILE A 178 5.29 2.21 -15.49
N GLY A 179 5.06 2.01 -14.19
CA GLY A 179 6.13 1.94 -13.19
C GLY A 179 7.13 0.81 -13.44
N GLN A 180 6.72 -0.26 -14.12
CA GLN A 180 7.59 -1.39 -14.45
C GLN A 180 8.71 -1.04 -15.44
N PHE A 181 8.57 0.05 -16.21
CA PHE A 181 9.55 0.51 -17.20
C PHE A 181 10.55 1.52 -16.63
N GLN A 182 10.38 1.91 -15.37
CA GLN A 182 11.32 2.76 -14.63
C GLN A 182 12.19 1.89 -13.73
N TRP A 183 13.37 2.36 -13.35
CA TRP A 183 14.24 1.58 -12.46
C TRP A 183 13.76 1.64 -11.00
N GLN A 184 13.17 2.76 -10.56
CA GLN A 184 12.82 2.99 -9.16
C GLN A 184 11.75 2.02 -8.64
N PRO A 185 10.59 1.84 -9.32
CA PRO A 185 9.50 1.06 -8.74
C PRO A 185 9.85 -0.44 -8.56
N PRO A 186 10.48 -1.14 -9.52
CA PRO A 186 10.93 -2.52 -9.29
C PRO A 186 12.03 -2.62 -8.20
N ASN A 187 12.91 -1.62 -8.09
CA ASN A 187 13.90 -1.61 -7.00
C ASN A 187 13.23 -1.44 -5.62
N GLN A 188 12.24 -0.54 -5.49
CA GLN A 188 11.47 -0.36 -4.26
C GLN A 188 10.71 -1.63 -3.88
N ALA A 189 10.11 -2.32 -4.86
CA ALA A 189 9.47 -3.61 -4.66
C ALA A 189 10.45 -4.66 -4.10
N ALA A 190 11.65 -4.75 -4.68
CA ALA A 190 12.68 -5.65 -4.19
C ALA A 190 13.16 -5.28 -2.77
N GLN A 191 13.34 -3.98 -2.48
CA GLN A 191 13.74 -3.49 -1.15
C GLN A 191 12.70 -3.77 -0.08
N PHE A 192 11.41 -3.64 -0.39
CA PHE A 192 10.32 -4.00 0.52
C PHE A 192 10.43 -5.48 0.93
N CYS A 193 10.52 -6.36 -0.07
CA CYS A 193 10.66 -7.80 0.15
C CYS A 193 11.95 -8.17 0.89
N LEU A 194 13.07 -7.51 0.59
CA LEU A 194 14.34 -7.69 1.30
C LEU A 194 14.22 -7.29 2.78
N THR A 195 13.61 -6.13 3.06
CA THR A 195 13.44 -5.60 4.42
C THR A 195 12.56 -6.52 5.26
N LYS A 196 11.45 -6.98 4.69
CA LYS A 196 10.50 -7.89 5.34
C LYS A 196 10.95 -9.35 5.31
N LYS A 197 12.00 -9.67 4.54
CA LYS A 197 12.53 -11.02 4.31
C LYS A 197 11.49 -12.00 3.75
N ILE A 198 10.68 -11.53 2.81
CA ILE A 198 9.60 -12.30 2.17
C ILE A 198 9.74 -12.26 0.65
N ASN A 199 9.21 -13.28 -0.04
CA ASN A 199 9.16 -13.32 -1.51
C ASN A 199 10.51 -13.03 -2.20
N LEU A 200 11.62 -13.51 -1.64
CA LEU A 200 12.98 -13.15 -2.08
C LEU A 200 13.26 -13.52 -3.55
N ASP A 201 12.70 -14.63 -4.04
CA ASP A 201 12.81 -15.01 -5.45
C ASP A 201 12.11 -14.02 -6.39
N GLU A 202 10.96 -13.48 -5.98
CA GLU A 202 10.24 -12.45 -6.75
C GLU A 202 10.95 -11.10 -6.64
N ALA A 203 11.46 -10.76 -5.46
CA ALA A 203 12.32 -9.60 -5.25
C ALA A 203 13.54 -9.62 -6.20
N LEU A 204 14.12 -10.81 -6.43
CA LEU A 204 15.26 -10.95 -7.32
C LEU A 204 14.87 -10.68 -8.77
N LYS A 205 13.65 -11.08 -9.18
CA LYS A 205 13.10 -10.73 -10.50
C LYS A 205 12.89 -9.22 -10.63
N TRP A 206 12.33 -8.56 -9.61
CA TRP A 206 12.12 -7.11 -9.64
C TRP A 206 13.41 -6.30 -9.66
N VAL A 207 14.41 -6.67 -8.86
CA VAL A 207 15.69 -5.95 -8.90
C VAL A 207 16.42 -6.16 -10.23
N ASN A 208 16.32 -7.35 -10.84
CA ASN A 208 16.86 -7.59 -12.18
C ASN A 208 16.12 -6.76 -13.24
N LEU A 209 14.80 -6.62 -13.14
CA LEU A 209 14.02 -5.73 -14.00
C LEU A 209 14.45 -4.26 -13.82
N SER A 210 14.66 -3.83 -12.58
CA SER A 210 15.18 -2.48 -12.30
C SER A 210 16.52 -2.24 -13.00
N ILE A 211 17.47 -3.17 -12.86
CA ILE A 211 18.79 -3.11 -13.48
C ILE A 211 18.69 -3.09 -15.01
N GLN A 212 17.78 -3.88 -15.58
CA GLN A 212 17.53 -3.91 -17.02
C GLN A 212 17.03 -2.56 -17.54
N ASN A 213 16.13 -1.90 -16.79
CA ASN A 213 15.62 -0.58 -17.17
C ASN A 213 16.72 0.49 -17.08
N GLU A 214 17.47 0.49 -15.99
CA GLU A 214 18.64 1.34 -15.83
C GLU A 214 19.57 0.80 -14.74
N GLU A 215 20.79 0.41 -15.10
CA GLU A 215 21.77 -0.08 -14.14
C GLU A 215 22.33 1.06 -13.28
N ARG A 216 22.15 0.98 -11.96
CA ARG A 216 22.48 2.03 -10.99
C ARG A 216 23.19 1.43 -9.76
N PHE A 217 23.86 2.28 -8.98
CA PHE A 217 24.49 1.83 -7.73
C PHE A 217 23.44 1.25 -6.76
N GLU A 218 22.27 1.88 -6.70
CA GLU A 218 21.17 1.56 -5.80
C GLU A 218 20.60 0.16 -6.04
N ASN A 219 20.28 -0.18 -7.29
CA ASN A 219 19.67 -1.47 -7.61
C ASN A 219 20.68 -2.63 -7.60
N LEU A 220 21.95 -2.39 -7.95
CA LEU A 220 23.02 -3.37 -7.77
C LEU A 220 23.30 -3.65 -6.28
N THR A 221 23.23 -2.62 -5.42
CA THR A 221 23.35 -2.79 -3.97
C THR A 221 22.18 -3.61 -3.41
N THR A 222 20.94 -3.28 -3.77
CA THR A 222 19.76 -4.08 -3.40
C THR A 222 19.93 -5.54 -3.84
N LYS A 223 20.40 -5.78 -5.07
CA LYS A 223 20.65 -7.13 -5.58
C LYS A 223 21.72 -7.86 -4.76
N SER A 224 22.81 -7.19 -4.40
CA SER A 224 23.85 -7.78 -3.55
C SER A 224 23.29 -8.20 -2.18
N GLU A 225 22.58 -7.30 -1.50
CA GLU A 225 21.98 -7.58 -0.19
C GLU A 225 20.94 -8.71 -0.26
N LEU A 226 20.14 -8.72 -1.32
CA LEU A 226 19.16 -9.78 -1.56
C LEU A 226 19.83 -11.14 -1.77
N LEU A 227 20.88 -11.20 -2.59
CA LEU A 227 21.64 -12.43 -2.80
C LEU A 227 22.31 -12.93 -1.51
N LYS A 228 22.78 -12.03 -0.64
CA LYS A 228 23.25 -12.41 0.71
C LYS A 228 22.10 -13.02 1.53
N ALA A 229 20.93 -12.40 1.54
CA ALA A 229 19.76 -12.91 2.25
C ALA A 229 19.27 -14.28 1.71
N MET A 230 19.52 -14.55 0.43
CA MET A 230 19.24 -15.84 -0.23
C MET A 230 20.38 -16.86 -0.08
N ASN A 231 21.38 -16.60 0.76
CA ASN A 231 22.55 -17.45 0.97
C ASN A 231 23.38 -17.70 -0.31
N LYS A 232 23.56 -16.67 -1.14
CA LYS A 232 24.33 -16.68 -2.40
C LYS A 232 25.48 -15.67 -2.36
N PRO A 233 26.51 -15.89 -1.51
CA PRO A 233 27.56 -14.91 -1.24
C PRO A 233 28.43 -14.56 -2.45
N ASP A 234 28.73 -15.53 -3.32
CA ASP A 234 29.58 -15.29 -4.50
C ASP A 234 28.88 -14.40 -5.54
N GLU A 235 27.59 -14.65 -5.78
CA GLU A 235 26.77 -13.80 -6.65
C GLU A 235 26.58 -12.41 -6.03
N ALA A 236 26.37 -12.35 -4.71
CA ALA A 236 26.26 -11.08 -4.00
C ALA A 236 27.53 -10.23 -4.12
N LYS A 237 28.71 -10.86 -4.02
CA LYS A 237 30.01 -10.19 -4.19
C LYS A 237 30.14 -9.62 -5.61
N LYS A 238 29.79 -10.38 -6.64
CA LYS A 238 29.80 -9.90 -8.04
C LYS A 238 28.88 -8.69 -8.22
N ALA A 239 27.65 -8.75 -7.71
CA ALA A 239 26.72 -7.62 -7.77
C ALA A 239 27.26 -6.38 -7.01
N TRP A 240 27.93 -6.60 -5.88
CA TRP A 240 28.56 -5.52 -5.11
C TRP A 240 29.72 -4.85 -5.85
N GLU A 241 30.57 -5.64 -6.51
CA GLU A 241 31.67 -5.12 -7.33
C GLU A 241 31.15 -4.28 -8.50
N GLN A 242 30.06 -4.73 -9.14
CA GLN A 242 29.36 -3.94 -10.15
C GLN A 242 28.78 -2.65 -9.57
N ALA A 243 28.18 -2.71 -8.37
CA ALA A 243 27.64 -1.52 -7.71
C ALA A 243 28.75 -0.49 -7.50
N ILE A 244 29.87 -0.88 -6.91
CA ILE A 244 30.99 0.04 -6.63
C ILE A 244 31.49 0.71 -7.91
N ALA A 245 31.50 -0.01 -9.05
CA ALA A 245 31.91 0.57 -10.34
C ALA A 245 30.96 1.70 -10.84
N LYS A 246 29.74 1.81 -10.27
CA LYS A 246 28.73 2.82 -10.63
C LYS A 246 28.65 3.99 -9.64
N THR A 247 29.49 4.02 -8.62
CA THR A 247 29.46 5.07 -7.60
C THR A 247 30.78 5.82 -7.52
N THR A 248 30.72 7.01 -6.92
CA THR A 248 31.87 7.86 -6.64
C THR A 248 32.35 7.63 -5.20
N PRO A 249 33.55 8.12 -4.82
CA PRO A 249 34.01 8.05 -3.42
C PRO A 249 33.00 8.66 -2.43
N ILE A 250 32.40 9.81 -2.81
CA ILE A 250 31.34 10.45 -2.00
C ILE A 250 30.08 9.58 -1.95
N GLY A 251 29.68 8.95 -3.05
CA GLY A 251 28.51 8.08 -3.11
C GLY A 251 28.66 6.86 -2.21
N LEU A 252 29.81 6.17 -2.27
CA LEU A 252 30.09 5.02 -1.41
C LEU A 252 30.18 5.41 0.08
N TYR A 253 30.84 6.52 0.40
CA TYR A 253 30.90 7.03 1.76
C TYR A 253 29.51 7.42 2.30
N SER A 254 28.69 8.05 1.46
CA SER A 254 27.32 8.43 1.81
C SER A 254 26.43 7.20 2.03
N TYR A 255 26.65 6.11 1.29
CA TYR A 255 26.01 4.83 1.57
C TYR A 255 26.40 4.27 2.94
N GLY A 256 27.68 4.31 3.31
CA GLY A 256 28.12 3.96 4.68
C GLY A 256 27.42 4.82 5.75
N ARG A 257 27.28 6.13 5.52
CA ARG A 257 26.53 7.02 6.43
C ARG A 257 25.04 6.69 6.52
N ARG A 258 24.41 6.32 5.40
CA ARG A 258 23.01 5.88 5.39
C ARG A 258 22.83 4.63 6.24
N LEU A 259 23.74 3.66 6.14
CA LEU A 259 23.71 2.45 6.97
C LEU A 259 23.77 2.78 8.47
N GLN A 260 24.57 3.77 8.90
CA GLN A 260 24.57 4.22 10.30
C GLN A 260 23.21 4.79 10.73
N THR A 261 22.57 5.61 9.88
CA THR A 261 21.20 6.11 10.15
C THR A 261 20.18 4.98 10.25
N GLU A 262 20.38 3.91 9.47
CA GLU A 262 19.58 2.67 9.52
C GLU A 262 19.96 1.77 10.71
N LYS A 263 20.85 2.20 11.61
CA LYS A 263 21.38 1.44 12.76
C LYS A 263 22.13 0.16 12.37
N ARG A 264 22.73 0.14 11.18
CA ARG A 264 23.55 -0.94 10.63
C ARG A 264 25.03 -0.58 10.76
N ASP A 265 25.49 -0.30 11.97
CA ASP A 265 26.84 0.24 12.22
C ASP A 265 27.97 -0.71 11.79
N ALA A 266 27.78 -2.03 11.94
CA ALA A 266 28.75 -3.01 11.49
C ALA A 266 28.92 -2.98 9.96
N ASP A 267 27.81 -2.99 9.22
CA ASP A 267 27.84 -2.88 7.76
C ASP A 267 28.46 -1.56 7.32
N ALA A 268 28.09 -0.45 7.97
CA ALA A 268 28.67 0.86 7.70
C ALA A 268 30.20 0.86 7.87
N MET A 269 30.71 0.18 8.91
CA MET A 269 32.15 0.11 9.16
C MET A 269 32.88 -0.66 8.07
N GLU A 270 32.30 -1.73 7.53
CA GLU A 270 32.85 -2.43 6.36
C GLU A 270 32.86 -1.53 5.13
N ILE A 271 31.81 -0.73 4.91
CA ILE A 271 31.80 0.27 3.82
C ILE A 271 32.90 1.32 4.01
N PHE A 272 33.12 1.84 5.23
CA PHE A 272 34.19 2.79 5.48
C PHE A 272 35.58 2.18 5.25
N LYS A 273 35.80 0.91 5.62
CA LYS A 273 37.05 0.21 5.30
C LYS A 273 37.27 0.14 3.79
N ASP A 274 36.22 -0.20 3.04
CA ASP A 274 36.26 -0.23 1.57
C ASP A 274 36.56 1.15 0.96
N VAL A 275 35.92 2.22 1.46
CA VAL A 275 36.18 3.60 1.01
C VAL A 275 37.62 4.01 1.28
N ALA A 276 38.12 3.79 2.49
CA ALA A 276 39.49 4.12 2.89
C ALA A 276 40.52 3.35 2.05
N LYS A 277 40.27 2.06 1.77
CA LYS A 277 41.15 1.22 0.96
C LYS A 277 41.16 1.62 -0.51
N ARG A 278 40.00 1.94 -1.09
CA ARG A 278 39.86 2.23 -2.53
C ARG A 278 40.22 3.66 -2.89
N TYR A 279 40.01 4.59 -1.97
CA TYR A 279 40.13 6.03 -2.24
C TYR A 279 40.96 6.76 -1.18
N PRO A 280 42.17 6.27 -0.82
CA PRO A 280 42.93 6.72 0.35
C PRO A 280 43.27 8.21 0.34
N GLU A 281 43.46 8.80 -0.85
CA GLU A 281 43.87 10.20 -1.02
C GLU A 281 42.69 11.17 -1.21
N THR A 282 41.45 10.68 -1.12
CA THR A 282 40.26 11.54 -1.27
C THR A 282 39.79 12.07 0.09
N PRO A 283 39.07 13.21 0.14
CA PRO A 283 38.46 13.68 1.38
C PRO A 283 37.65 12.58 2.08
N PHE A 284 36.95 11.75 1.32
CA PHE A 284 36.09 10.69 1.84
C PHE A 284 36.86 9.45 2.29
N GLY A 285 38.01 9.14 1.69
CA GLY A 285 38.92 8.11 2.18
C GLY A 285 39.52 8.48 3.53
N HIS A 286 40.01 9.71 3.66
CA HIS A 286 40.48 10.23 4.94
C HIS A 286 39.37 10.29 5.99
N LEU A 287 38.17 10.76 5.64
CA LEU A 287 37.03 10.75 6.57
C LEU A 287 36.61 9.33 6.97
N ALA A 288 36.68 8.36 6.07
CA ALA A 288 36.40 6.97 6.40
C ALA A 288 37.41 6.42 7.41
N ASN A 289 38.72 6.68 7.23
CA ASN A 289 39.75 6.34 8.21
C ASN A 289 39.51 7.04 9.57
N ALA A 290 39.14 8.32 9.55
CA ALA A 290 38.82 9.06 10.77
C ALA A 290 37.67 8.39 11.54
N ARG A 291 36.64 7.91 10.83
CA ARG A 291 35.51 7.18 11.44
C ARG A 291 35.91 5.84 12.04
N ILE A 292 36.74 5.07 11.34
CA ILE A 292 37.25 3.78 11.81
C ILE A 292 38.04 3.97 13.10
N LYS A 293 38.95 4.96 13.13
CA LYS A 293 39.76 5.27 14.32
C LYS A 293 38.93 5.82 15.47
N SER A 294 37.97 6.70 15.18
CA SER A 294 37.03 7.24 16.17
C SER A 294 36.23 6.13 16.86
N ALA A 295 35.73 5.16 16.10
CA ALA A 295 35.02 4.00 16.64
C ALA A 295 35.92 3.11 17.52
N ALA A 296 37.21 3.07 17.23
CA ALA A 296 38.22 2.36 18.04
C ALA A 296 38.71 3.16 19.27
N GLY A 297 38.23 4.39 19.47
CA GLY A 297 38.66 5.28 20.57
C GLY A 297 39.96 6.03 20.30
N ASP A 298 40.57 5.88 19.12
CA ASP A 298 41.75 6.65 18.69
C ASP A 298 41.32 8.02 18.14
N PHE A 299 40.87 8.90 19.05
CA PHE A 299 40.40 10.24 18.67
C PHE A 299 41.52 11.13 18.12
N ALA A 300 42.76 10.94 18.57
CA ALA A 300 43.90 11.71 18.08
C ALA A 300 44.24 11.32 16.64
N GLY A 301 44.37 10.02 16.35
CA GLY A 301 44.59 9.54 14.99
C GLY A 301 43.42 9.84 14.06
N ALA A 302 42.19 9.79 14.57
CA ALA A 302 41.01 10.20 13.82
C ALA A 302 41.04 11.70 13.47
N ALA A 303 41.46 12.57 14.39
CA ALA A 303 41.56 14.01 14.15
C ALA A 303 42.62 14.31 13.08
N GLU A 304 43.74 13.58 13.07
CA GLU A 304 44.77 13.72 12.02
C GLU A 304 44.24 13.32 10.64
N ASP A 305 43.49 12.22 10.52
CA ASP A 305 42.87 11.87 9.24
C ASP A 305 41.79 12.88 8.83
N ALA A 306 41.01 13.41 9.78
CA ALA A 306 40.05 14.47 9.47
C ALA A 306 40.74 15.78 8.99
N LYS A 307 41.91 16.14 9.54
CA LYS A 307 42.71 17.27 9.02
C LYS A 307 43.21 17.02 7.60
N LYS A 308 43.69 15.80 7.29
CA LYS A 308 44.05 15.43 5.91
C LYS A 308 42.86 15.58 4.98
N ALA A 309 41.68 15.11 5.41
CA ALA A 309 40.44 15.27 4.65
C ALA A 309 40.11 16.75 4.37
N GLN A 310 40.29 17.63 5.36
CA GLN A 310 40.06 19.06 5.23
C GLN A 310 41.04 19.71 4.25
N ALA A 311 42.31 19.30 4.26
CA ALA A 311 43.34 19.85 3.38
C ALA A 311 43.07 19.58 1.90
N VAL A 312 42.50 18.41 1.58
CA VAL A 312 42.16 18.01 0.19
C VAL A 312 40.70 18.30 -0.18
N ALA A 313 39.92 18.94 0.70
CA ALA A 313 38.53 19.28 0.44
C ALA A 313 38.39 20.42 -0.59
N ILE A 314 37.42 20.28 -1.49
CA ILE A 314 37.27 21.15 -2.67
C ILE A 314 36.37 22.37 -2.43
N SER A 315 35.50 22.35 -1.41
CA SER A 315 34.58 23.45 -1.12
C SER A 315 34.68 23.93 0.33
N ASP A 316 34.39 25.21 0.56
CA ASP A 316 34.42 25.81 1.90
C ASP A 316 33.35 25.22 2.82
N ALA A 317 32.20 24.84 2.26
CA ALA A 317 31.17 24.11 2.99
C ALA A 317 31.68 22.76 3.49
N GLN A 318 32.45 22.03 2.67
CA GLN A 318 33.07 20.77 3.05
C GLN A 318 34.15 21.00 4.12
N LYS A 319 35.04 21.98 3.94
CA LYS A 319 36.06 22.34 4.94
C LYS A 319 35.45 22.69 6.29
N THR A 320 34.35 23.43 6.29
CA THR A 320 33.60 23.83 7.50
C THR A 320 32.98 22.62 8.18
N SER A 321 32.33 21.73 7.41
CA SER A 321 31.74 20.51 7.94
C SER A 321 32.79 19.57 8.55
N ILE A 322 33.96 19.44 7.91
CA ILE A 322 35.08 18.65 8.41
C ILE A 322 35.68 19.29 9.66
N LYS A 323 35.77 20.63 9.72
CA LYS A 323 36.22 21.34 10.93
C LYS A 323 35.40 20.95 12.15
N ALA A 324 34.06 20.91 12.02
CA ALA A 324 33.20 20.50 13.12
C ALA A 324 33.49 19.07 13.60
N LEU A 325 33.87 18.16 12.68
CA LEU A 325 34.30 16.80 13.05
C LEU A 325 35.64 16.80 13.78
N ILE A 326 36.61 17.61 13.33
CA ILE A 326 37.91 17.77 13.99
C ILE A 326 37.72 18.28 15.42
N ASP A 327 36.90 19.31 15.61
CA ASP A 327 36.64 19.93 16.92
C ASP A 327 35.98 18.89 17.88
N ARG A 328 35.04 18.08 17.38
CA ARG A 328 34.45 16.95 18.13
C ARG A 328 35.50 15.91 18.55
N LEU A 329 36.38 15.51 17.63
CA LEU A 329 37.43 14.53 17.90
C LEU A 329 38.44 15.05 18.92
N GLN A 330 38.81 16.33 18.85
CA GLN A 330 39.67 16.98 19.85
C GLN A 330 39.02 17.00 21.24
N ALA A 331 37.71 17.11 21.31
CA ALA A 331 36.92 16.95 22.52
C ALA A 331 36.68 15.48 22.94
N LYS A 332 37.36 14.51 22.31
CA LYS A 332 37.22 13.06 22.54
C LYS A 332 35.78 12.54 22.32
N GLN A 333 35.05 13.14 21.39
CA GLN A 333 33.71 12.72 21.01
C GLN A 333 33.76 11.84 19.76
N ASP A 334 33.08 10.70 19.82
CA ASP A 334 32.96 9.79 18.69
C ASP A 334 32.14 10.43 17.57
N ILE A 335 32.73 10.59 16.38
CA ILE A 335 32.06 11.19 15.21
C ILE A 335 31.06 10.25 14.54
N ASN A 336 30.96 9.00 14.99
CA ASN A 336 29.95 8.05 14.54
C ASN A 336 28.61 8.19 15.26
N LYS A 337 28.59 8.88 16.40
CA LYS A 337 27.38 9.10 17.22
C LYS A 337 26.72 10.44 16.96
#